data_AF-A0A146FV00-F1
#
_entry.id   AF-A0A146FV00-F1
#
_cell.length_a   1.000
_cell.length_b   1.000
_cell.length_c   1.000
_cell.angle_alpha   90.00
_cell.angle_beta   90.00
_cell.angle_gamma   90.00
#
_symmetry.space_group_name_H-M   'P 1'
#
loop_
_entity.id
_entity.type
_entity.pdbx_description
1 polymer ?
#
loop_
_entity_poly.entity_id
_entity_poly.type
_entity_poly.pdbx_seq_one_letter_code
_entity_poly.pdbx_strand_id
1 'polypeptide(L)'
;MSRPSGSFSAPPQVHTFDGLLSDFDGTIVDSTDDVSYIEGRIPKEYGSDAVEIPGARYFMSALDDAGARWGVVTSGTRALVDGWLGVLNLAHPKVLVVAEDVELGKPDPRCYLLGRTRLGLEHSSSLVVLEDAPSGIRAGKAAGFKVIALTTTHTLAQLQEAGADWIVEDLRSISIKGVVDGQMQLEIRNAFQ
;
A
#
# COMPACT_ATOMS: atom_id res chain seq x y z
N MET A 1 -12.10 13.57 -8.36
CA MET A 1 -11.19 14.02 -9.44
C MET A 1 -11.95 14.97 -10.36
N SER A 2 -11.35 16.06 -10.83
CA SER A 2 -11.98 16.93 -11.84
C SER A 2 -12.04 16.17 -13.16
N ARG A 3 -13.23 16.02 -13.77
CA ARG A 3 -13.36 15.42 -15.10
C ARG A 3 -12.40 16.13 -16.07
N PRO A 4 -11.70 15.38 -16.95
CA PRO A 4 -10.81 16.00 -17.91
C PRO A 4 -11.55 17.07 -18.70
N SER A 5 -10.94 18.24 -18.83
CA SER A 5 -11.48 19.35 -19.62
C SER A 5 -11.27 19.04 -21.10
N GLY A 6 -12.32 18.51 -21.74
CA GLY A 6 -12.34 18.18 -23.15
C GLY A 6 -13.78 18.08 -23.67
N SER A 7 -13.96 18.34 -24.96
CA SER A 7 -15.24 18.20 -25.65
C SER A 7 -15.33 16.79 -26.24
N PHE A 8 -16.29 15.99 -25.79
CA PHE A 8 -16.62 14.68 -26.37
C PHE A 8 -17.48 14.86 -27.64
N SER A 9 -16.89 15.39 -28.72
CA SER A 9 -17.62 15.83 -29.93
C SER A 9 -17.18 15.16 -31.24
N ALA A 10 -16.47 14.02 -31.17
CA ALA A 10 -16.13 13.27 -32.38
C ALA A 10 -17.40 12.72 -33.07
N PRO A 11 -17.44 12.63 -34.41
CA PRO A 11 -18.57 12.03 -35.13
C PRO A 11 -18.68 10.52 -34.80
N PRO A 12 -19.89 9.93 -34.86
CA PRO A 12 -20.08 8.51 -34.60
C PRO A 12 -19.31 7.65 -35.61
N GLN A 13 -18.73 6.54 -35.12
CA GLN A 13 -18.02 5.54 -35.92
C GLN A 13 -18.60 4.15 -35.65
N VAL A 14 -18.56 3.26 -36.64
CA VAL A 14 -19.06 1.89 -36.54
C VAL A 14 -17.89 0.92 -36.72
N HIS A 15 -17.77 -0.03 -35.80
CA HIS A 15 -16.74 -1.06 -35.78
C HIS A 15 -17.37 -2.43 -35.48
N THR A 16 -16.79 -3.51 -35.99
CA THR A 16 -17.31 -4.89 -35.81
C THR A 16 -16.31 -5.72 -35.01
N PHE A 17 -16.79 -6.41 -33.98
CA PHE A 17 -16.02 -7.30 -33.12
C PHE A 17 -16.82 -8.58 -32.85
N ASP A 18 -16.13 -9.69 -32.62
CA ASP A 18 -16.78 -10.98 -32.30
C ASP A 18 -17.27 -11.06 -30.83
N GLY A 19 -16.84 -10.13 -29.96
CA GLY A 19 -17.25 -10.05 -28.56
C GLY A 19 -16.77 -8.78 -27.86
N LEU A 20 -17.35 -8.48 -26.69
CA LEU A 20 -17.02 -7.34 -25.82
C LEU A 20 -16.88 -7.84 -24.39
N LEU A 21 -15.78 -7.49 -23.73
CA LEU A 21 -15.62 -7.60 -22.29
C LEU A 21 -15.48 -6.18 -21.75
N SER A 22 -16.20 -5.90 -20.67
CA SER A 22 -16.18 -4.62 -19.99
C SER A 22 -15.78 -4.85 -18.55
N ASP A 23 -15.04 -3.91 -17.99
CA ASP A 23 -14.98 -3.78 -16.54
C ASP A 23 -16.38 -3.45 -15.99
N PHE A 24 -16.59 -3.69 -14.70
CA PHE A 24 -17.87 -3.46 -14.06
C PHE A 24 -17.91 -2.10 -13.37
N ASP A 25 -17.04 -1.87 -12.38
CA ASP A 25 -17.00 -0.59 -11.66
C ASP A 25 -16.11 0.43 -12.40
N GLY A 26 -16.50 1.70 -12.37
CA GLY A 26 -15.92 2.75 -13.21
C GLY A 26 -16.23 2.64 -14.72
N THR A 27 -16.92 1.58 -15.17
CA THR A 27 -17.30 1.39 -16.59
C THR A 27 -18.80 1.13 -16.79
N ILE A 28 -19.39 0.14 -16.11
CA ILE A 28 -20.83 -0.17 -16.16
C ILE A 28 -21.57 0.52 -15.02
N VAL A 29 -21.00 0.47 -13.81
CA VAL A 29 -21.47 1.20 -12.62
C VAL A 29 -20.38 2.15 -12.15
N ASP A 30 -20.75 3.13 -11.33
CA ASP A 30 -19.79 3.95 -10.57
C ASP A 30 -20.20 3.85 -9.11
N SER A 31 -19.48 3.02 -8.35
CA SER A 31 -19.77 2.76 -6.92
C SER A 31 -18.74 3.40 -5.98
N THR A 32 -17.85 4.23 -6.52
CA THR A 32 -16.68 4.78 -5.81
C THR A 32 -17.03 5.46 -4.48
N ASP A 33 -18.06 6.30 -4.48
CA ASP A 33 -18.50 7.05 -3.29
C ASP A 33 -19.13 6.11 -2.25
N ASP A 34 -19.92 5.13 -2.69
CA ASP A 34 -20.59 4.16 -1.80
C ASP A 34 -19.57 3.19 -1.17
N VAL A 35 -18.58 2.71 -1.94
CA VAL A 35 -17.48 1.89 -1.43
C VAL A 35 -16.71 2.66 -0.36
N SER A 36 -16.33 3.91 -0.65
CA SER A 36 -15.63 4.77 0.31
C SER A 36 -16.44 5.02 1.58
N TYR A 37 -17.76 5.21 1.44
CA TYR A 37 -18.67 5.37 2.58
C TYR A 37 -18.74 4.10 3.44
N ILE A 38 -18.91 2.93 2.83
CA ILE A 38 -18.97 1.65 3.55
C ILE A 38 -17.63 1.34 4.21
N GLU A 39 -16.51 1.49 3.50
CA GLU A 39 -15.18 1.27 4.05
C GLU A 39 -14.89 2.19 5.24
N GLY A 40 -15.31 3.46 5.19
CA GLY A 40 -15.20 4.38 6.33
C GLY A 40 -16.05 4.01 7.56
N ARG A 41 -17.05 3.13 7.40
CA ARG A 41 -17.85 2.60 8.52
C ARG A 41 -17.21 1.37 9.15
N ILE A 42 -16.43 0.58 8.41
CA ILE A 42 -15.83 -0.66 8.91
C ILE A 42 -15.06 -0.42 10.22
N PRO A 43 -14.14 0.56 10.34
CA PRO A 43 -13.41 0.78 11.58
C PRO A 43 -14.32 1.25 12.73
N LYS A 44 -15.39 2.00 12.42
CA LYS A 44 -16.31 2.54 13.44
C LYS A 44 -17.19 1.45 14.03
N GLU A 45 -17.58 0.48 13.22
CA GLU A 45 -18.53 -0.58 13.59
C GLU A 45 -17.82 -1.82 14.12
N TYR A 46 -16.67 -2.15 13.54
CA TYR A 46 -15.91 -3.38 13.84
C TYR A 46 -14.55 -3.06 14.46
N GLY A 47 -14.38 -1.85 14.97
CA GLY A 47 -13.16 -1.36 15.60
C GLY A 47 -12.62 -2.24 16.72
N SER A 48 -13.52 -2.80 17.52
CA SER A 48 -13.20 -3.69 18.63
C SER A 48 -12.65 -5.04 18.20
N ASP A 49 -12.90 -5.46 16.97
CA ASP A 49 -12.49 -6.77 16.43
C ASP A 49 -11.12 -6.70 15.75
N ALA A 50 -10.66 -5.50 15.42
CA ALA A 50 -9.35 -5.30 14.82
C ALA A 50 -8.24 -5.36 15.88
N VAL A 51 -7.22 -6.16 15.58
CA VAL A 51 -6.02 -6.26 16.39
C VAL A 51 -4.83 -5.69 15.64
N GLU A 52 -4.02 -4.93 16.35
CA GLU A 52 -2.75 -4.43 15.83
C GLU A 52 -1.81 -5.61 15.57
N ILE A 53 -1.12 -5.60 14.42
CA ILE A 53 -0.04 -6.56 14.16
C ILE A 53 1.04 -6.39 15.24
N PRO A 54 1.50 -7.48 15.89
CA PRO A 54 2.48 -7.36 16.96
C PRO A 54 3.72 -6.56 16.53
N GLY A 55 4.02 -5.51 17.29
CA GLY A 55 5.16 -4.62 17.05
C GLY A 55 4.87 -3.38 16.20
N ALA A 56 3.67 -3.23 15.61
CA ALA A 56 3.39 -2.14 14.67
C ALA A 56 3.54 -0.74 15.28
N ARG A 57 2.94 -0.49 16.45
CA ARG A 57 2.98 0.80 17.13
C ARG A 57 4.40 1.19 17.52
N TYR A 58 5.16 0.23 18.05
CA TYR A 58 6.57 0.46 18.38
C TYR A 58 7.38 0.78 17.12
N PHE A 59 7.17 0.02 16.04
CA PHE A 59 7.85 0.23 14.77
C PHE A 59 7.55 1.63 14.18
N MET A 60 6.29 2.04 14.17
CA MET A 60 5.86 3.37 13.70
C MET A 60 6.46 4.50 14.55
N SER A 61 6.41 4.39 15.88
CA SER A 61 7.05 5.36 16.78
C SER A 61 8.55 5.45 16.53
N ALA A 62 9.24 4.31 16.38
CA ALA A 62 10.67 4.28 16.13
C ALA A 62 11.07 4.92 14.79
N LEU A 63 10.22 4.83 13.77
CA LEU A 63 10.41 5.54 12.50
C LEU A 63 10.34 7.06 12.69
N ASP A 64 9.33 7.53 13.43
CA ASP A 64 9.14 8.95 13.72
C ASP A 64 10.28 9.50 14.60
N ASP A 65 10.63 8.80 15.68
CA ASP A 65 11.70 9.17 16.61
C ASP A 65 13.08 9.24 15.93
N ALA A 66 13.33 8.34 14.97
CA ALA A 66 14.55 8.33 14.17
C ALA A 66 14.57 9.42 13.08
N GLY A 67 13.45 10.11 12.83
CA GLY A 67 13.32 11.04 11.71
C GLY A 67 13.37 10.36 10.34
N ALA A 68 12.98 9.09 10.27
CA ALA A 68 12.98 8.32 9.03
C ALA A 68 11.93 8.88 8.04
N ARG A 69 12.25 8.84 6.75
CA ARG A 69 11.29 9.13 5.68
C ARG A 69 10.47 7.85 5.42
N TRP A 70 9.24 7.81 5.92
CA TRP A 70 8.36 6.65 5.77
C TRP A 70 6.94 7.08 5.39
N GLY A 71 6.18 6.14 4.84
CA GLY A 71 4.79 6.32 4.45
C GLY A 71 4.07 4.99 4.29
N VAL A 72 2.76 5.06 4.14
CA VAL A 72 1.90 3.88 3.93
C VAL A 72 1.41 3.87 2.48
N VAL A 73 1.43 2.68 1.86
CA VAL A 73 0.88 2.43 0.53
C VAL A 73 -0.10 1.26 0.63
N THR A 74 -1.38 1.51 0.41
CA THR A 74 -2.45 0.52 0.61
C THR A 74 -3.36 0.41 -0.61
N SER A 75 -4.07 -0.71 -0.72
CA SER A 75 -5.19 -0.89 -1.65
C SER A 75 -6.55 -0.52 -1.03
N GLY A 76 -6.58 -0.09 0.23
CA GLY A 76 -7.79 0.43 0.88
C GLY A 76 -8.02 1.91 0.59
N THR A 77 -9.26 2.36 0.76
CA THR A 77 -9.60 3.78 0.62
C THR A 77 -9.00 4.63 1.73
N ARG A 78 -8.95 5.95 1.52
CA ARG A 78 -8.57 6.90 2.56
C ARG A 78 -9.46 6.79 3.80
N ALA A 79 -10.77 6.63 3.59
CA ALA A 79 -11.73 6.52 4.68
C ALA A 79 -11.46 5.30 5.57
N LEU A 80 -11.06 4.16 4.97
CA LEU A 80 -10.67 2.96 5.69
C LEU A 80 -9.44 3.20 6.56
N VAL A 81 -8.37 3.76 5.96
CA VAL A 81 -7.09 3.98 6.65
C VAL A 81 -7.25 4.97 7.79
N ASP A 82 -7.85 6.13 7.54
CA ASP A 82 -8.04 7.16 8.57
C ASP A 82 -8.91 6.63 9.72
N GLY A 83 -9.94 5.83 9.40
CA GLY A 83 -10.76 5.16 10.40
C GLY A 83 -9.97 4.17 11.28
N TRP A 84 -9.16 3.30 10.67
CA TRP A 84 -8.33 2.35 11.44
C TRP A 84 -7.28 3.04 12.30
N LEU A 85 -6.58 4.04 11.76
CA LEU A 85 -5.60 4.81 12.52
C LEU A 85 -6.24 5.50 13.72
N GLY A 86 -7.43 6.09 13.54
CA GLY A 86 -8.17 6.74 14.62
C GLY A 86 -8.64 5.76 15.71
N VAL A 87 -9.26 4.64 15.31
CA VAL A 87 -9.81 3.64 16.24
C VAL A 87 -8.71 2.93 17.04
N LEU A 88 -7.60 2.59 16.38
CA LEU A 88 -6.45 1.93 17.02
C LEU A 88 -5.50 2.94 17.69
N ASN A 89 -5.78 4.25 17.60
CA ASN A 89 -4.96 5.34 18.10
C ASN A 89 -3.49 5.21 17.65
N LEU A 90 -3.28 4.96 16.36
CA LEU A 90 -1.95 4.79 15.74
C LEU A 90 -1.45 6.12 15.17
N ALA A 91 -0.14 6.25 15.02
CA ALA A 91 0.47 7.43 14.40
C ALA A 91 0.03 7.57 12.94
N HIS A 92 -0.31 8.80 12.52
CA HIS A 92 -0.67 9.05 11.12
C HIS A 92 0.59 9.21 10.27
N PRO A 93 0.75 8.43 9.18
CA PRO A 93 1.88 8.59 8.28
C PRO A 93 1.81 9.94 7.57
N LYS A 94 2.94 10.64 7.47
CA LYS A 94 3.02 11.92 6.74
C LYS A 94 2.81 11.72 5.24
N VAL A 95 3.19 10.55 4.72
CA VAL A 95 2.94 10.13 3.33
C VAL A 95 1.99 8.96 3.33
N LEU A 96 0.86 9.13 2.67
CA LEU A 96 -0.14 8.08 2.47
C LEU A 96 -0.49 8.00 0.98
N VAL A 97 -0.43 6.81 0.42
CA VAL A 97 -0.94 6.47 -0.92
C VAL A 97 -2.05 5.44 -0.73
N VAL A 98 -3.25 5.78 -1.17
CA VAL A 98 -4.47 4.96 -1.05
C VAL A 98 -4.95 4.48 -2.42
N ALA A 99 -5.98 3.64 -2.46
CA ALA A 99 -6.55 3.11 -3.69
C ALA A 99 -6.87 4.21 -4.72
N GLU A 100 -7.46 5.32 -4.25
CA GLU A 100 -7.91 6.44 -5.06
C GLU A 100 -6.77 7.24 -5.69
N ASP A 101 -5.52 7.06 -5.23
CA ASP A 101 -4.35 7.78 -5.71
C ASP A 101 -3.73 7.16 -6.98
N VAL A 102 -4.15 5.95 -7.37
CA VAL A 102 -3.60 5.20 -8.51
C VAL A 102 -4.70 4.60 -9.38
N GLU A 103 -4.45 4.56 -10.70
CA GLU A 103 -5.41 3.97 -11.64
C GLU A 103 -5.44 2.44 -11.61
N LEU A 104 -4.29 1.81 -11.40
CA LEU A 104 -4.19 0.36 -11.22
C LEU A 104 -3.63 0.04 -9.85
N GLY A 105 -4.32 -0.85 -9.13
CA GLY A 105 -3.86 -1.39 -7.86
C GLY A 105 -2.70 -2.38 -8.02
N LYS A 106 -2.18 -2.83 -6.88
CA LYS A 106 -1.17 -3.92 -6.79
C LYS A 106 -1.67 -5.14 -7.59
N PRO A 107 -0.86 -5.78 -8.47
CA PRO A 107 0.60 -5.78 -8.49
C PRO A 107 1.25 -4.68 -9.35
N ASP A 108 0.50 -3.71 -9.87
CA ASP A 108 1.10 -2.56 -10.57
C ASP A 108 2.02 -1.76 -9.60
N PRO A 109 3.25 -1.41 -10.01
CA PRO A 109 4.22 -0.75 -9.14
C PRO A 109 3.93 0.73 -8.87
N ARG A 110 2.99 1.36 -9.59
CA ARG A 110 2.75 2.81 -9.54
C ARG A 110 2.43 3.32 -8.15
N CYS A 111 1.76 2.53 -7.31
CA CYS A 111 1.48 2.89 -5.92
C CYS A 111 2.77 3.12 -5.11
N TYR A 112 3.76 2.23 -5.25
CA TYR A 112 5.05 2.35 -4.57
C TYR A 112 5.96 3.43 -5.20
N LEU A 113 5.93 3.58 -6.52
CA LEU A 113 6.66 4.65 -7.20
C LEU A 113 6.12 6.03 -6.82
N LEU A 114 4.80 6.17 -6.69
CA LEU A 114 4.15 7.39 -6.18
C LEU A 114 4.53 7.64 -4.72
N GLY A 115 4.56 6.59 -3.88
CA GLY A 115 5.03 6.67 -2.50
C GLY A 115 6.45 7.23 -2.40
N ARG A 116 7.39 6.72 -3.21
CA ARG A 116 8.77 7.25 -3.30
C ARG A 116 8.78 8.74 -3.66
N THR A 117 8.01 9.13 -4.67
CA THR A 117 7.91 10.54 -5.08
C THR A 117 7.37 11.43 -3.96
N ARG A 118 6.30 11.00 -3.26
CA ARG A 118 5.72 11.75 -2.13
C ARG A 118 6.66 11.83 -0.93
N LEU A 119 7.57 10.86 -0.76
CA LEU A 119 8.64 10.92 0.24
C LEU A 119 9.78 11.89 -0.13
N GLY A 120 9.77 12.47 -1.33
CA GLY A 120 10.83 13.34 -1.82
C GLY A 120 12.14 12.58 -2.07
N LEU A 121 12.05 11.30 -2.44
CA LEU A 121 13.21 10.45 -2.72
C LEU A 121 13.51 10.40 -4.22
N GLU A 122 14.80 10.51 -4.55
CA GLU A 122 15.30 10.42 -5.92
C GLU A 122 15.15 9.02 -6.51
N HIS A 123 15.16 8.90 -7.84
CA HIS A 123 15.00 7.61 -8.52
C HIS A 123 16.07 6.57 -8.12
N SER A 124 17.29 7.03 -7.85
CA SER A 124 18.43 6.22 -7.42
C SER A 124 18.38 5.78 -5.95
N SER A 125 17.40 6.26 -5.17
CA SER A 125 17.27 5.90 -3.76
C SER A 125 16.91 4.42 -3.61
N SER A 126 17.58 3.73 -2.69
CA SER A 126 17.19 2.38 -2.27
C SER A 126 15.98 2.46 -1.33
N LEU A 127 14.95 1.66 -1.60
CA LEU A 127 13.76 1.57 -0.76
C LEU A 127 13.49 0.12 -0.36
N VAL A 128 12.85 -0.01 0.79
CA VAL A 128 12.30 -1.26 1.29
C VAL A 128 10.80 -1.12 1.47
N VAL A 129 10.05 -2.16 1.12
CA VAL A 129 8.61 -2.29 1.27
C VAL A 129 8.32 -3.35 2.32
N LEU A 130 7.38 -3.08 3.23
CA LEU A 130 6.81 -4.08 4.13
C LEU A 130 5.46 -4.53 3.57
N GLU A 131 5.26 -5.82 3.40
CA GLU A 131 4.06 -6.39 2.76
C GLU A 131 3.63 -7.71 3.37
N ASP A 132 2.37 -8.08 3.24
CA ASP A 132 1.81 -9.37 3.69
C ASP A 132 1.11 -10.14 2.57
N ALA A 133 0.96 -9.53 1.38
CA ALA A 133 0.23 -10.08 0.25
C ALA A 133 1.12 -10.29 -0.99
N PRO A 134 0.94 -11.40 -1.74
CA PRO A 134 1.66 -11.65 -2.99
C PRO A 134 1.54 -10.54 -4.03
N SER A 135 0.37 -9.89 -4.15
CA SER A 135 0.17 -8.77 -5.07
C SER A 135 1.05 -7.57 -4.70
N GLY A 136 1.13 -7.26 -3.42
CA GLY A 136 1.94 -6.16 -2.91
C GLY A 136 3.44 -6.43 -2.97
N ILE A 137 3.87 -7.65 -2.68
CA ILE A 137 5.26 -8.08 -2.88
C ILE A 137 5.63 -7.85 -4.36
N ARG A 138 4.84 -8.38 -5.30
CA ARG A 138 5.09 -8.21 -6.73
C ARG A 138 5.13 -6.73 -7.15
N ALA A 139 4.26 -5.88 -6.61
CA ALA A 139 4.31 -4.44 -6.87
C ALA A 139 5.62 -3.79 -6.37
N GLY A 140 6.06 -4.14 -5.15
CA GLY A 140 7.33 -3.65 -4.61
C GLY A 140 8.53 -4.10 -5.44
N LYS A 141 8.55 -5.37 -5.86
CA LYS A 141 9.59 -5.92 -6.74
C LYS A 141 9.57 -5.26 -8.12
N ALA A 142 8.40 -5.07 -8.73
CA ALA A 142 8.24 -4.39 -10.01
C ALA A 142 8.65 -2.91 -9.95
N ALA A 143 8.56 -2.27 -8.77
CA ALA A 143 9.08 -0.92 -8.53
C ALA A 143 10.61 -0.86 -8.38
N GLY A 144 11.29 -2.02 -8.35
CA GLY A 144 12.73 -2.12 -8.14
C GLY A 144 13.16 -2.08 -6.67
N PHE A 145 12.22 -2.26 -5.74
CA PHE A 145 12.51 -2.16 -4.30
C PHE A 145 12.80 -3.52 -3.67
N LYS A 146 13.41 -3.47 -2.49
CA LYS A 146 13.52 -4.63 -1.62
C LYS A 146 12.19 -4.83 -0.87
N VAL A 147 11.82 -6.08 -0.58
CA VAL A 147 10.56 -6.39 0.10
C VAL A 147 10.83 -7.30 1.29
N ILE A 148 10.37 -6.89 2.47
CA ILE A 148 10.28 -7.71 3.67
C ILE A 148 8.80 -8.12 3.80
N ALA A 149 8.52 -9.41 3.69
CA ALA A 149 7.17 -9.94 3.83
C ALA A 149 6.87 -10.34 5.28
N LEU A 150 5.63 -10.14 5.73
CA LEU A 150 5.10 -10.61 7.00
C LEU A 150 4.20 -11.83 6.76
N THR A 151 4.38 -12.91 7.52
CA THR A 151 3.56 -14.14 7.40
C THR A 151 2.24 -14.02 8.17
N THR A 152 1.57 -12.86 8.11
CA THR A 152 0.35 -12.58 8.87
C THR A 152 -0.91 -13.07 8.17
N THR A 153 -0.95 -13.03 6.83
CA THR A 153 -2.16 -13.28 6.04
C THR A 153 -2.00 -14.43 5.06
N HIS A 154 -0.85 -14.54 4.40
CA HIS A 154 -0.59 -15.55 3.38
C HIS A 154 0.45 -16.57 3.84
N THR A 155 0.43 -17.75 3.19
CA THR A 155 1.38 -18.82 3.51
C THR A 155 2.80 -18.44 3.09
N LEU A 156 3.79 -18.98 3.80
CA LEU A 156 5.20 -18.79 3.48
C LEU A 156 5.52 -19.07 2.00
N ALA A 157 5.01 -20.17 1.44
CA ALA A 157 5.24 -20.56 0.05
C ALA A 157 4.75 -19.49 -0.93
N GLN A 158 3.57 -18.90 -0.68
CA GLN A 158 3.03 -17.83 -1.52
C GLN A 158 3.89 -16.56 -1.46
N LEU A 159 4.44 -16.23 -0.30
CA LEU A 159 5.32 -15.06 -0.13
C LEU A 159 6.68 -15.28 -0.80
N GLN A 160 7.23 -16.49 -0.73
CA GLN A 160 8.45 -16.87 -1.44
C GLN A 160 8.26 -16.82 -2.97
N GLU A 161 7.17 -17.43 -3.47
CA GLU A 161 6.82 -17.42 -4.89
C GLU A 161 6.60 -16.00 -5.43
N ALA A 162 6.05 -15.10 -4.61
CA ALA A 162 5.89 -13.70 -4.97
C ALA A 162 7.22 -12.91 -5.06
N GLY A 163 8.32 -13.46 -4.55
CA GLY A 163 9.67 -12.89 -4.68
C GLY A 163 10.10 -11.96 -3.55
N ALA A 164 9.61 -12.19 -2.32
CA ALA A 164 10.08 -11.45 -1.13
C ALA A 164 11.60 -11.64 -0.91
N ASP A 165 12.31 -10.59 -0.50
CA ASP A 165 13.75 -10.68 -0.20
C ASP A 165 14.01 -11.21 1.21
N TRP A 166 13.12 -10.90 2.15
CA TRP A 166 13.10 -11.43 3.51
C TRP A 166 11.68 -11.75 3.91
N ILE A 167 11.48 -12.76 4.74
CA ILE A 167 10.16 -13.11 5.28
C ILE A 167 10.28 -13.26 6.79
N VAL A 168 9.45 -12.56 7.55
CA VAL A 168 9.41 -12.60 9.02
C VAL A 168 7.99 -12.86 9.50
N GLU A 169 7.83 -13.27 10.76
CA GLU A 169 6.51 -13.51 11.35
C GLU A 169 5.67 -12.23 11.42
N ASP A 170 6.23 -11.17 12.01
CA ASP A 170 5.58 -9.88 12.19
C ASP A 170 6.60 -8.75 12.45
N LEU A 171 6.13 -7.57 12.86
CA LEU A 171 6.95 -6.37 13.02
C LEU A 171 7.88 -6.42 14.24
N ARG A 172 7.73 -7.36 15.19
CA ARG A 172 8.69 -7.55 16.30
C ARG A 172 10.08 -7.96 15.80
N SER A 173 10.13 -8.57 14.63
CA SER A 173 11.36 -9.00 13.95
C SER A 173 12.10 -7.87 13.24
N ILE A 174 11.54 -6.64 13.21
CA ILE A 174 12.15 -5.48 12.55
C ILE A 174 12.42 -4.39 13.59
N SER A 175 13.62 -3.81 13.58
CA SER A 175 13.91 -2.64 14.44
C SER A 175 14.63 -1.54 13.68
N ILE A 176 14.23 -0.30 13.90
CA ILE A 176 14.91 0.89 13.38
C ILE A 176 16.09 1.20 14.28
N LYS A 177 17.30 1.29 13.72
CA LYS A 177 18.54 1.60 14.45
C LYS A 177 18.88 3.09 14.42
N GLY A 178 18.35 3.82 13.45
CA GLY A 178 18.54 5.26 13.28
C GLY A 178 18.59 5.66 11.81
N VAL A 179 18.91 6.92 11.57
CA VAL A 179 19.18 7.46 10.24
C VAL A 179 20.62 7.98 10.21
N VAL A 180 21.42 7.49 9.27
CA VAL A 180 22.83 7.88 9.09
C VAL A 180 23.00 8.35 7.65
N ASP A 181 23.55 9.55 7.45
CA ASP A 181 23.74 10.17 6.13
C ASP A 181 22.45 10.20 5.27
N GLY A 182 21.30 10.40 5.92
CA GLY A 182 19.99 10.44 5.28
C GLY A 182 19.41 9.06 4.90
N GLN A 183 20.10 7.96 5.23
CA GLN A 183 19.66 6.60 5.00
C GLN A 183 19.18 5.95 6.31
N MET A 184 17.98 5.36 6.28
CA MET A 184 17.45 4.61 7.41
C MET A 184 18.19 3.27 7.56
N GLN A 185 18.69 3.00 8.76
CA GLN A 185 19.22 1.70 9.12
C GLN A 185 18.16 0.90 9.87
N LEU A 186 17.86 -0.29 9.36
CA LEU A 186 16.97 -1.25 9.99
C LEU A 186 17.69 -2.58 10.19
N GLU A 187 17.32 -3.29 11.26
CA GLU A 187 17.76 -4.65 11.54
C GLU A 187 16.57 -5.60 11.35
N ILE A 188 16.81 -6.70 10.63
CA ILE A 188 15.86 -7.80 10.46
C ILE A 188 16.38 -8.98 11.29
N ARG A 189 15.53 -9.54 12.14
CA ARG A 189 15.81 -10.70 12.99
C ARG A 189 14.86 -11.83 12.64
N ASN A 190 15.24 -13.07 12.93
CA ASN A 190 14.36 -14.24 12.77
C ASN A 190 13.72 -14.35 11.38
N ALA A 191 14.41 -13.89 10.33
CA ALA A 191 13.94 -14.07 8.97
C ALA A 191 14.00 -15.55 8.57
N PHE A 192 13.00 -16.01 7.85
CA PHE A 192 12.98 -17.32 7.24
C PHE A 192 14.14 -17.44 6.22
N GLN A 193 14.81 -18.60 6.21
CA GLN A 193 15.95 -18.93 5.34
C GLN A 193 15.55 -19.89 4.23
#